data_AF-A0A1I4FIJ7-F1
#
_entry.id   AF-A0A1I4FIJ7-F1
#
_cell.length_a   1.000
_cell.length_b   1.000
_cell.length_c   1.000
_cell.angle_alpha   90.00
_cell.angle_beta   90.00
_cell.angle_gamma   90.00
#
_symmetry.space_group_name_H-M   'P 1'
#
loop_
_entity.id
_entity.type
_entity.pdbx_description
1 polymer ?
#
loop_
_entity_poly.entity_id
_entity_poly.type
_entity_poly.pdbx_seq_one_letter_code
_entity_poly.pdbx_strand_id
1 'polypeptide(L)'
;AGSISNSGAGLAISATSLTLDAGMAVGAAGNALRISAATVTAVDANGAVRLDVAGATTICRLTAGGVVDVDGTGTVSTSGALSGSGVSITSSGGAVLMGQNSTIEAGNGDVTLDASSDVTVAYVAGDDVVLNSAGGSLLSSKSGVNVEATTLSGVIGGAVGAGAHAPIVLAVDTIGSLTAGGLLAVESTTAMSIGTLSGVGAVSLEAGAAVTLTGSISGEGLAITTTGAGSAGDFTMTSGALLDAGNSQVAIAISGNATIAQLSTTADATVHVEGDISAVGGNSLISASVLYMTAGGSLGSSAKAVAIEAPVISAFSAGSDIDATFTGATTLQGGDAGGSIDISADAALAITDMLQSTGAQNISAASVAFVVGATTGSLQLNGAADVSVTATAGDVTMDDGATLISTSGNIGVDASGS
;
A
#
# COMPACT_ATOMS: atom_id res chain seq x y z
N ALA A 1 24.06 -41.97 11.70
CA ALA A 1 22.65 -42.37 11.83
C ALA A 1 22.00 -42.02 13.19
N GLY A 2 22.72 -41.43 14.15
CA GLY A 2 22.15 -41.08 15.45
C GLY A 2 21.60 -39.65 15.50
N SER A 3 20.86 -39.36 16.57
CA SER A 3 20.49 -37.99 16.97
C SER A 3 21.47 -37.45 18.01
N ILE A 4 21.68 -36.14 18.03
CA ILE A 4 22.40 -35.42 19.10
C ILE A 4 21.34 -34.78 19.98
N SER A 5 21.26 -35.16 21.24
CA SER A 5 20.25 -34.63 22.16
C SER A 5 20.84 -34.37 23.54
N ASN A 6 20.21 -33.45 24.29
CA ASN A 6 20.50 -33.22 25.69
C ASN A 6 19.60 -34.13 26.55
N SER A 7 20.15 -34.77 27.57
CA SER A 7 19.38 -35.61 28.51
C SER A 7 19.10 -34.93 29.85
N GLY A 8 19.52 -33.67 30.05
CA GLY A 8 19.36 -32.96 31.33
C GLY A 8 19.04 -31.47 31.20
N ALA A 9 18.78 -30.82 32.34
CA ALA A 9 18.34 -29.41 32.40
C ALA A 9 19.47 -28.36 32.28
N GLY A 10 20.66 -28.74 31.79
CA GLY A 10 21.85 -27.88 31.72
C GLY A 10 22.26 -27.49 30.31
N LEU A 11 23.25 -26.60 30.22
CA LEU A 11 23.98 -26.33 28.98
C LEU A 11 24.63 -27.63 28.49
N ALA A 12 24.32 -28.06 27.27
CA ALA A 12 24.87 -29.29 26.72
C ALA A 12 26.26 -29.08 26.13
N ILE A 13 26.49 -27.94 25.46
CA ILE A 13 27.76 -27.63 24.79
C ILE A 13 28.16 -26.18 25.05
N SER A 14 29.41 -25.96 25.48
CA SER A 14 30.06 -24.64 25.53
C SER A 14 31.30 -24.66 24.65
N ALA A 15 31.35 -23.82 23.61
CA ALA A 15 32.46 -23.79 22.67
C ALA A 15 32.67 -22.36 22.13
N THR A 16 33.83 -22.07 21.54
CA THR A 16 33.97 -20.83 20.75
C THR A 16 33.32 -20.99 19.38
N SER A 17 33.56 -22.14 18.74
CA SER A 17 32.97 -22.54 17.47
C SER A 17 32.38 -23.94 17.59
N LEU A 18 31.22 -24.16 16.97
CA LEU A 18 30.49 -25.42 16.99
C LEU A 18 30.19 -25.92 15.58
N THR A 19 30.43 -27.22 15.36
CA THR A 19 29.95 -27.97 14.20
C THR A 19 29.25 -29.23 14.70
N LEU A 20 28.06 -29.52 14.16
CA LEU A 20 27.28 -30.72 14.48
C LEU A 20 26.89 -31.44 13.19
N ASP A 21 27.00 -32.76 13.20
CA ASP A 21 26.52 -33.64 12.13
C ASP A 21 25.74 -34.78 12.79
N ALA A 22 24.42 -34.75 12.63
CA ALA A 22 23.52 -35.77 13.13
C ALA A 22 22.86 -36.49 11.96
N GLY A 23 22.90 -37.82 11.99
CA GLY A 23 22.22 -38.61 10.95
C GLY A 23 20.70 -38.56 11.02
N MET A 24 20.13 -38.08 12.13
CA MET A 24 18.69 -37.93 12.34
C MET A 24 18.35 -36.52 12.83
N ALA A 25 18.46 -36.20 14.11
CA ALA A 25 18.05 -34.89 14.64
C ALA A 25 19.11 -34.26 15.54
N VAL A 26 19.06 -32.93 15.67
CA VAL A 26 19.77 -32.16 16.69
C VAL A 26 18.71 -31.55 17.60
N GLY A 27 18.72 -31.91 18.88
CA GLY A 27 17.63 -31.60 19.80
C GLY A 27 16.36 -32.41 19.52
N ALA A 28 15.35 -32.22 20.37
CA ALA A 28 14.03 -32.83 20.25
C ALA A 28 12.93 -31.80 20.55
N ALA A 29 11.71 -32.07 20.10
CA ALA A 29 10.56 -31.22 20.45
C ALA A 29 10.40 -31.17 21.98
N GLY A 30 10.30 -29.96 22.54
CA GLY A 30 10.25 -29.72 23.99
C GLY A 30 11.59 -29.94 24.73
N ASN A 31 12.67 -30.28 24.02
CA ASN A 31 14.01 -30.45 24.59
C ASN A 31 15.07 -30.12 23.53
N ALA A 32 15.15 -28.85 23.16
CA ALA A 32 16.16 -28.34 22.24
C ALA A 32 17.58 -28.56 22.78
N LEU A 33 18.56 -28.64 21.88
CA LEU A 33 19.95 -28.78 22.27
C LEU A 33 20.47 -27.42 22.77
N ARG A 34 20.76 -27.33 24.07
CA ARG A 34 21.29 -26.11 24.70
C ARG A 34 22.77 -25.90 24.40
N ILE A 35 23.08 -24.82 23.71
CA ILE A 35 24.45 -24.47 23.30
C ILE A 35 24.82 -23.05 23.74
N SER A 36 26.12 -22.84 23.97
CA SER A 36 26.73 -21.53 24.16
C SER A 36 27.94 -21.49 23.24
N ALA A 37 27.76 -20.97 22.03
CA ALA A 37 28.81 -20.88 21.04
C ALA A 37 28.78 -19.53 20.33
N ALA A 38 29.90 -18.80 20.34
CA ALA A 38 29.97 -17.52 19.62
C ALA A 38 29.72 -17.71 18.11
N THR A 39 30.11 -18.87 17.56
CA THR A 39 29.86 -19.23 16.16
C THR A 39 29.38 -20.67 16.04
N VAL A 40 28.28 -20.88 15.33
CA VAL A 40 27.86 -22.18 14.81
C VAL A 40 28.27 -22.24 13.34
N THR A 41 29.34 -22.97 13.06
CA THR A 41 29.91 -23.05 11.71
C THR A 41 29.01 -23.88 10.79
N ALA A 42 28.48 -25.00 11.30
CA ALA A 42 27.55 -25.85 10.56
C ALA A 42 26.74 -26.74 11.51
N VAL A 43 25.47 -26.95 11.19
CA VAL A 43 24.68 -28.07 11.72
C VAL A 43 23.98 -28.77 10.58
N ASP A 44 24.17 -30.08 10.49
CA ASP A 44 23.50 -30.95 9.52
C ASP A 44 22.64 -32.00 10.24
N ALA A 45 21.39 -32.12 9.82
CA ALA A 45 20.48 -33.17 10.28
C ALA A 45 19.48 -33.60 9.18
N ASN A 46 19.23 -34.90 9.02
CA ASN A 46 18.20 -35.40 8.10
C ASN A 46 16.76 -35.16 8.60
N GLY A 47 16.60 -34.88 9.89
CA GLY A 47 15.37 -34.53 10.58
C GLY A 47 15.45 -33.10 11.07
N ALA A 48 14.90 -32.82 12.26
CA ALA A 48 14.85 -31.46 12.80
C ALA A 48 16.17 -31.02 13.45
N VAL A 49 16.41 -29.71 13.44
CA VAL A 49 17.43 -29.01 14.22
C VAL A 49 16.73 -28.06 15.18
N ARG A 50 16.89 -28.28 16.49
CA ARG A 50 16.35 -27.42 17.54
C ARG A 50 17.46 -27.00 18.50
N LEU A 51 17.73 -25.70 18.59
CA LEU A 51 18.82 -25.13 19.35
C LEU A 51 18.30 -24.09 20.34
N ASP A 52 18.64 -24.26 21.62
CA ASP A 52 18.54 -23.21 22.64
C ASP A 52 19.92 -22.54 22.73
N VAL A 53 20.04 -21.28 22.34
CA VAL A 53 21.31 -20.57 22.22
C VAL A 53 21.47 -19.54 23.33
N ALA A 54 22.45 -19.74 24.20
CA ALA A 54 22.77 -18.80 25.27
C ALA A 54 23.71 -17.68 24.78
N GLY A 55 23.26 -16.43 24.91
CA GLY A 55 24.02 -15.25 24.53
C GLY A 55 23.93 -14.93 23.04
N ALA A 56 24.86 -14.09 22.55
CA ALA A 56 24.94 -13.75 21.13
C ALA A 56 25.71 -14.82 20.33
N THR A 57 25.20 -15.15 19.15
CA THR A 57 25.72 -16.22 18.29
C THR A 57 25.66 -15.80 16.82
N THR A 58 26.65 -16.22 16.04
CA THR A 58 26.60 -16.21 14.58
C THR A 58 26.41 -17.63 14.05
N ILE A 59 25.44 -17.84 13.16
CA ILE A 59 25.13 -19.09 12.51
C ILE A 59 25.52 -19.00 11.04
N CYS A 60 26.53 -19.77 10.64
CA CYS A 60 27.00 -19.76 9.26
C CYS A 60 26.16 -20.68 8.37
N ARG A 61 25.73 -21.84 8.88
CA ARG A 61 24.93 -22.79 8.11
C ARG A 61 24.11 -23.71 9.02
N LEU A 62 22.83 -23.90 8.71
CA LEU A 62 21.99 -24.98 9.27
C LEU A 62 21.23 -25.66 8.13
N THR A 63 21.26 -26.99 8.11
CA THR A 63 20.50 -27.78 7.16
C THR A 63 19.75 -28.87 7.91
N ALA A 64 18.43 -28.83 7.83
CA ALA A 64 17.52 -29.80 8.42
C ALA A 64 16.64 -30.41 7.32
N GLY A 65 16.42 -31.73 7.33
CA GLY A 65 15.33 -32.33 6.54
C GLY A 65 13.95 -32.10 7.17
N GLY A 66 13.92 -31.79 8.46
CA GLY A 66 12.73 -31.34 9.22
C GLY A 66 12.75 -29.83 9.44
N VAL A 67 12.24 -29.37 10.58
CA VAL A 67 12.26 -27.94 10.93
C VAL A 67 13.62 -27.49 11.47
N VAL A 68 13.94 -26.22 11.26
CA VAL A 68 14.98 -25.49 11.99
C VAL A 68 14.30 -24.59 13.03
N ASP A 69 14.73 -24.68 14.27
CA ASP A 69 14.18 -23.94 15.40
C ASP A 69 15.36 -23.44 16.26
N VAL A 70 15.49 -22.12 16.39
CA VAL A 70 16.59 -21.48 17.10
C VAL A 70 16.04 -20.46 18.08
N ASP A 71 16.15 -20.77 19.37
CA ASP A 71 15.75 -19.89 20.46
C ASP A 71 16.98 -19.27 21.12
N GLY A 72 17.27 -18.01 20.79
CA GLY A 72 18.37 -17.23 21.32
C GLY A 72 17.98 -16.34 22.51
N THR A 73 18.88 -16.23 23.49
CA THR A 73 18.75 -15.25 24.59
C THR A 73 19.47 -13.93 24.32
N GLY A 74 20.33 -13.86 23.31
CA GLY A 74 20.93 -12.64 22.78
C GLY A 74 20.78 -12.58 21.25
N THR A 75 21.52 -11.68 20.59
CA THR A 75 21.45 -11.54 19.13
C THR A 75 21.80 -12.82 18.40
N VAL A 76 20.93 -13.25 17.49
CA VAL A 76 21.17 -14.35 16.56
C VAL A 76 21.50 -13.75 15.19
N SER A 77 22.75 -13.85 14.79
CA SER A 77 23.19 -13.43 13.46
C SER A 77 23.29 -14.63 12.53
N THR A 78 22.92 -14.49 11.26
CA THR A 78 23.20 -15.47 10.22
C THR A 78 24.20 -14.89 9.22
N SER A 79 25.12 -15.71 8.72
CA SER A 79 26.09 -15.30 7.70
C SER A 79 26.12 -16.22 6.48
N GLY A 80 25.21 -17.19 6.41
CA GLY A 80 25.09 -18.12 5.28
C GLY A 80 23.69 -18.75 5.24
N ALA A 81 23.58 -19.98 4.77
CA ALA A 81 22.30 -20.60 4.42
C ALA A 81 21.69 -21.38 5.59
N LEU A 82 20.43 -21.10 5.89
CA LEU A 82 19.57 -21.88 6.79
C LEU A 82 18.45 -22.51 5.97
N SER A 83 18.25 -23.81 6.10
CA SER A 83 17.27 -24.56 5.30
C SER A 83 16.57 -25.65 6.10
N GLY A 84 15.26 -25.80 5.86
CA GLY A 84 14.39 -26.76 6.53
C GLY A 84 13.01 -26.86 5.86
N SER A 85 12.11 -27.67 6.42
CA SER A 85 10.67 -27.68 6.08
C SER A 85 9.87 -26.61 6.83
N GLY A 86 10.58 -25.68 7.45
CA GLY A 86 10.09 -24.62 8.32
C GLY A 86 11.28 -24.07 9.10
N VAL A 87 11.37 -22.75 9.27
CA VAL A 87 12.48 -22.10 9.97
C VAL A 87 11.93 -21.09 10.97
N SER A 88 12.18 -21.31 12.26
CA SER A 88 11.88 -20.36 13.32
C SER A 88 13.17 -19.89 13.99
N ILE A 89 13.32 -18.57 14.13
CA ILE A 89 14.40 -17.96 14.90
C ILE A 89 13.78 -16.94 15.85
N THR A 90 13.93 -17.18 17.15
CA THR A 90 13.52 -16.28 18.22
C THR A 90 14.75 -15.68 18.87
N SER A 91 14.76 -14.37 19.10
CA SER A 91 15.82 -13.64 19.81
C SER A 91 15.21 -12.81 20.93
N SER A 92 15.07 -13.43 22.11
CA SER A 92 14.35 -12.86 23.25
C SER A 92 15.04 -11.68 23.94
N GLY A 93 16.37 -11.54 23.77
CA GLY A 93 17.16 -10.47 24.37
C GLY A 93 18.00 -9.67 23.36
N GLY A 94 17.81 -9.90 22.06
CA GLY A 94 18.57 -9.20 21.03
C GLY A 94 17.83 -9.06 19.70
N ALA A 95 18.63 -8.86 18.65
CA ALA A 95 18.19 -8.77 17.27
C ALA A 95 18.24 -10.13 16.56
N VAL A 96 17.61 -10.23 15.39
CA VAL A 96 17.89 -11.27 14.39
C VAL A 96 18.55 -10.59 13.21
N LEU A 97 19.81 -10.93 12.89
CA LEU A 97 20.61 -10.20 11.91
C LEU A 97 21.07 -11.11 10.76
N MET A 98 20.51 -10.92 9.57
CA MET A 98 21.04 -11.56 8.37
C MET A 98 22.14 -10.71 7.75
N GLY A 99 23.33 -11.29 7.56
CA GLY A 99 24.35 -10.69 6.70
C GLY A 99 23.89 -10.70 5.25
N GLN A 100 24.38 -9.76 4.43
CA GLN A 100 23.97 -9.50 3.05
C GLN A 100 23.86 -10.72 2.11
N ASN A 101 24.60 -11.79 2.37
CA ASN A 101 24.64 -13.01 1.55
C ASN A 101 23.98 -14.22 2.25
N SER A 102 23.29 -13.99 3.37
CA SER A 102 22.59 -15.05 4.10
C SER A 102 21.27 -15.37 3.42
N THR A 103 20.84 -16.62 3.53
CA THR A 103 19.54 -17.06 3.03
C THR A 103 18.84 -17.88 4.09
N ILE A 104 17.52 -17.74 4.16
CA ILE A 104 16.64 -18.65 4.88
C ILE A 104 15.66 -19.21 3.86
N GLU A 105 15.63 -20.53 3.69
CA GLU A 105 14.79 -21.21 2.70
C GLU A 105 14.03 -22.37 3.36
N ALA A 106 12.71 -22.19 3.53
CA ALA A 106 11.84 -23.20 4.12
C ALA A 106 11.10 -24.08 3.08
N GLY A 107 11.34 -23.86 1.78
CA GLY A 107 10.57 -24.48 0.71
C GLY A 107 9.09 -24.09 0.81
N ASN A 108 8.22 -25.08 0.95
CA ASN A 108 6.78 -24.86 1.18
C ASN A 108 6.43 -24.74 2.68
N GLY A 109 7.42 -24.59 3.54
CA GLY A 109 7.23 -24.40 4.97
C GLY A 109 7.28 -22.95 5.38
N ASP A 110 6.89 -22.68 6.62
CA ASP A 110 6.80 -21.31 7.13
C ASP A 110 8.16 -20.81 7.64
N VAL A 111 8.35 -19.49 7.58
CA VAL A 111 9.46 -18.82 8.26
C VAL A 111 8.93 -17.87 9.31
N THR A 112 9.47 -17.93 10.52
CA THR A 112 9.18 -16.95 11.58
C THR A 112 10.48 -16.39 12.13
N LEU A 113 10.65 -15.07 12.02
CA LEU A 113 11.74 -14.35 12.67
C LEU A 113 11.14 -13.44 13.74
N ASP A 114 11.45 -13.70 15.00
CA ASP A 114 10.98 -12.92 16.13
C ASP A 114 12.18 -12.36 16.90
N ALA A 115 12.23 -11.05 17.07
CA ALA A 115 13.28 -10.38 17.80
C ALA A 115 12.72 -9.33 18.79
N SER A 116 13.32 -9.25 19.97
CA SER A 116 13.06 -8.15 20.91
C SER A 116 13.54 -6.78 20.38
N SER A 117 14.56 -6.80 19.52
CA SER A 117 15.15 -5.64 18.84
C SER A 117 14.99 -5.79 17.32
N ASP A 118 15.86 -5.19 16.51
CA ASP A 118 15.77 -5.20 15.05
C ASP A 118 15.71 -6.61 14.45
N VAL A 119 14.97 -6.73 13.34
CA VAL A 119 15.07 -7.84 12.39
C VAL A 119 15.72 -7.30 11.13
N THR A 120 16.90 -7.80 10.79
CA THR A 120 17.56 -7.46 9.52
C THR A 120 17.48 -8.65 8.59
N VAL A 121 16.84 -8.48 7.43
CA VAL A 121 16.67 -9.52 6.42
C VAL A 121 17.62 -9.34 5.25
N ALA A 122 18.08 -10.46 4.69
CA ALA A 122 18.81 -10.50 3.43
C ALA A 122 17.92 -11.12 2.36
N TYR A 123 17.67 -12.42 2.44
CA TYR A 123 16.72 -13.16 1.60
C TYR A 123 16.05 -14.26 2.43
N VAL A 124 14.72 -14.20 2.53
CA VAL A 124 13.88 -15.15 3.27
C VAL A 124 12.84 -15.70 2.31
N ALA A 125 12.76 -17.03 2.19
CA ALA A 125 11.80 -17.72 1.34
C ALA A 125 11.04 -18.81 2.11
N GLY A 126 9.72 -18.86 1.93
CA GLY A 126 8.80 -19.84 2.55
C GLY A 126 7.38 -19.72 2.01
N ASP A 127 6.44 -20.49 2.58
CA ASP A 127 5.01 -20.33 2.25
C ASP A 127 4.43 -19.10 2.97
N ASP A 128 4.33 -19.18 4.30
CA ASP A 128 4.04 -18.02 5.14
C ASP A 128 5.32 -17.49 5.81
N VAL A 129 5.56 -16.19 5.70
CA VAL A 129 6.68 -15.50 6.35
C VAL A 129 6.12 -14.53 7.40
N VAL A 130 6.56 -14.69 8.65
CA VAL A 130 6.21 -13.84 9.78
C VAL A 130 7.45 -13.14 10.32
N LEU A 131 7.44 -11.81 10.31
CA LEU A 131 8.55 -10.98 10.79
C LEU A 131 8.09 -10.09 11.94
N ASN A 132 8.61 -10.34 13.14
CA ASN A 132 8.25 -9.60 14.35
C ASN A 132 9.48 -8.93 14.96
N SER A 133 9.33 -7.65 15.29
CA SER A 133 10.33 -6.89 16.03
C SER A 133 9.61 -6.09 17.12
N ALA A 134 9.75 -6.50 18.38
CA ALA A 134 8.93 -5.92 19.46
C ALA A 134 9.23 -4.44 19.74
N GLY A 135 10.51 -4.03 19.65
CA GLY A 135 10.93 -2.65 19.88
C GLY A 135 11.92 -2.11 18.84
N GLY A 136 12.21 -2.88 17.79
CA GLY A 136 13.17 -2.52 16.76
C GLY A 136 12.52 -2.34 15.38
N SER A 137 13.37 -2.17 14.38
CA SER A 137 12.99 -1.96 12.98
C SER A 137 13.14 -3.24 12.15
N LEU A 138 12.42 -3.30 11.03
CA LEU A 138 12.68 -4.26 9.96
C LEU A 138 13.58 -3.61 8.92
N LEU A 139 14.80 -4.14 8.80
CA LEU A 139 15.87 -3.58 8.00
C LEU A 139 16.26 -4.52 6.86
N SER A 140 16.69 -3.94 5.75
CA SER A 140 17.30 -4.67 4.65
C SER A 140 18.82 -4.62 4.75
N SER A 141 19.47 -5.76 4.55
CA SER A 141 20.94 -5.89 4.49
C SER A 141 21.50 -5.94 3.06
N LYS A 142 20.65 -6.04 2.03
CA LYS A 142 21.05 -6.05 0.62
C LYS A 142 19.97 -5.43 -0.26
N SER A 143 20.36 -4.95 -1.44
CA SER A 143 19.38 -4.59 -2.47
C SER A 143 18.75 -5.84 -3.12
N GLY A 144 17.59 -5.64 -3.74
CA GLY A 144 16.80 -6.70 -4.37
C GLY A 144 15.90 -7.44 -3.36
N VAL A 145 15.22 -8.49 -3.84
CA VAL A 145 14.21 -9.22 -3.07
C VAL A 145 14.75 -9.67 -1.70
N ASN A 146 14.05 -9.22 -0.66
CA ASN A 146 14.30 -9.57 0.74
C ASN A 146 13.40 -10.69 1.24
N VAL A 147 12.15 -10.74 0.77
CA VAL A 147 11.16 -11.75 1.15
C VAL A 147 10.49 -12.29 -0.10
N GLU A 148 10.46 -13.62 -0.24
CA GLU A 148 9.74 -14.36 -1.27
C GLU A 148 8.78 -15.34 -0.60
N ALA A 149 7.47 -15.14 -0.75
CA ALA A 149 6.48 -15.92 0.01
C ALA A 149 5.09 -15.90 -0.63
N THR A 150 4.23 -16.85 -0.25
CA THR A 150 2.79 -16.74 -0.52
C THR A 150 2.21 -15.60 0.33
N THR A 151 2.46 -15.62 1.63
CA THR A 151 1.97 -14.60 2.57
C THR A 151 3.11 -13.97 3.37
N LEU A 152 3.11 -12.65 3.49
CA LEU A 152 3.90 -11.92 4.49
C LEU A 152 2.98 -11.34 5.58
N SER A 153 3.35 -11.54 6.84
CA SER A 153 2.78 -10.83 7.98
C SER A 153 3.85 -10.37 8.96
N GLY A 154 3.54 -9.37 9.77
CA GLY A 154 4.49 -8.89 10.78
C GLY A 154 4.01 -7.72 11.62
N VAL A 155 4.58 -7.61 12.82
CA VAL A 155 4.42 -6.48 13.72
C VAL A 155 5.79 -5.94 14.09
N ILE A 156 6.09 -4.72 13.63
CA ILE A 156 7.38 -4.06 13.79
C ILE A 156 7.18 -2.84 14.68
N GLY A 157 7.84 -2.81 15.84
CA GLY A 157 7.70 -1.73 16.83
C GLY A 157 8.31 -0.41 16.38
N GLY A 158 9.31 -0.46 15.51
CA GLY A 158 9.98 0.67 14.87
C GLY A 158 9.52 0.84 13.42
N ALA A 159 10.48 1.16 12.54
CA ALA A 159 10.19 1.40 11.13
C ALA A 159 10.45 0.16 10.26
N VAL A 160 9.84 0.11 9.08
CA VAL A 160 10.13 -0.86 8.02
C VAL A 160 10.81 -0.10 6.88
N GLY A 161 12.04 -0.51 6.51
CA GLY A 161 12.76 0.10 5.38
C GLY A 161 13.19 1.56 5.60
N ALA A 162 13.72 1.90 6.79
CA ALA A 162 14.02 3.29 7.16
C ALA A 162 15.51 3.71 7.07
N GLY A 163 15.72 5.03 6.95
CA GLY A 163 17.02 5.68 7.13
C GLY A 163 17.99 5.44 5.98
N ALA A 164 19.18 4.90 6.29
CA ALA A 164 20.17 4.51 5.28
C ALA A 164 19.86 3.15 4.62
N HIS A 165 18.84 2.44 5.10
CA HIS A 165 18.41 1.19 4.53
C HIS A 165 17.37 1.46 3.43
N ALA A 166 17.49 0.71 2.33
CA ALA A 166 16.50 0.71 1.27
C ALA A 166 15.14 0.17 1.79
N PRO A 167 14.03 0.46 1.08
CA PRO A 167 12.76 -0.22 1.31
C PRO A 167 12.92 -1.75 1.37
N ILE A 168 12.03 -2.42 2.10
CA ILE A 168 11.99 -3.89 2.06
C ILE A 168 11.39 -4.31 0.73
N VAL A 169 12.16 -5.04 -0.08
CA VAL A 169 11.71 -5.51 -1.39
C VAL A 169 11.05 -6.88 -1.26
N LEU A 170 9.86 -7.00 -1.80
CA LEU A 170 8.96 -8.14 -1.66
C LEU A 170 8.72 -8.79 -3.02
N ALA A 171 8.70 -10.12 -3.02
CA ALA A 171 8.14 -10.95 -4.07
C ALA A 171 7.09 -11.85 -3.42
N VAL A 172 5.95 -11.26 -3.04
CA VAL A 172 4.91 -11.95 -2.29
C VAL A 172 3.57 -11.87 -3.01
N ASP A 173 2.76 -12.92 -2.89
CA ASP A 173 1.41 -12.91 -3.44
C ASP A 173 0.47 -12.06 -2.56
N THR A 174 0.63 -12.15 -1.23
CA THR A 174 -0.24 -11.44 -0.27
C THR A 174 0.56 -10.85 0.89
N ILE A 175 0.31 -9.58 1.23
CA ILE A 175 0.57 -9.06 2.59
C ILE A 175 -0.69 -9.28 3.40
N GLY A 176 -0.68 -10.23 4.33
CA GLY A 176 -1.82 -10.48 5.22
C GLY A 176 -2.02 -9.29 6.15
N SER A 177 -1.02 -9.01 6.99
CA SER A 177 -0.96 -7.81 7.82
C SER A 177 0.49 -7.44 8.12
N LEU A 178 0.94 -6.26 7.70
CA LEU A 178 2.23 -5.70 8.07
C LEU A 178 2.03 -4.36 8.76
N THR A 179 2.49 -4.26 10.00
CA THR A 179 2.36 -3.05 10.82
C THR A 179 3.71 -2.53 11.30
N ALA A 180 3.88 -1.21 11.34
CA ALA A 180 5.08 -0.51 11.77
C ALA A 180 4.73 0.58 12.80
N GLY A 181 5.47 0.66 13.90
CA GLY A 181 5.38 1.75 14.87
C GLY A 181 6.02 3.07 14.40
N GLY A 182 6.63 3.09 13.21
CA GLY A 182 7.19 4.27 12.54
C GLY A 182 6.82 4.33 11.06
N LEU A 183 7.77 4.78 10.23
CA LEU A 183 7.65 4.73 8.75
C LEU A 183 7.48 3.27 8.29
N LEU A 184 6.64 3.04 7.28
CA LEU A 184 6.55 1.77 6.59
C LEU A 184 6.87 1.97 5.10
N ALA A 185 8.04 1.50 4.64
CA ALA A 185 8.44 1.55 3.25
C ALA A 185 8.67 0.14 2.68
N VAL A 186 7.85 -0.23 1.70
CA VAL A 186 7.94 -1.52 0.99
C VAL A 186 7.93 -1.31 -0.51
N GLU A 187 8.68 -2.17 -1.20
CA GLU A 187 8.68 -2.29 -2.65
C GLU A 187 8.21 -3.70 -3.02
N SER A 188 7.37 -3.86 -4.04
CA SER A 188 7.00 -5.18 -4.58
C SER A 188 7.47 -5.32 -6.01
N THR A 189 8.04 -6.46 -6.36
CA THR A 189 8.42 -6.78 -7.75
C THR A 189 7.36 -7.60 -8.49
N THR A 190 6.40 -8.16 -7.76
CA THR A 190 5.32 -9.01 -8.28
C THR A 190 3.96 -8.36 -8.06
N ALA A 191 2.94 -8.87 -8.76
CA ALA A 191 1.57 -8.50 -8.44
C ALA A 191 1.22 -9.02 -7.03
N MET A 192 0.51 -8.23 -6.25
CA MET A 192 0.26 -8.52 -4.83
C MET A 192 -1.14 -8.14 -4.39
N SER A 193 -1.66 -8.88 -3.40
CA SER A 193 -2.82 -8.48 -2.61
C SER A 193 -2.40 -7.93 -1.25
N ILE A 194 -3.10 -6.91 -0.76
CA ILE A 194 -2.85 -6.32 0.56
C ILE A 194 -4.11 -6.48 1.40
N GLY A 195 -4.00 -7.19 2.51
CA GLY A 195 -4.96 -7.18 3.60
C GLY A 195 -4.79 -5.90 4.41
N THR A 196 -3.73 -5.81 5.22
CA THR A 196 -3.43 -4.60 6.01
C THR A 196 -1.98 -4.15 5.84
N LEU A 197 -1.80 -2.86 5.61
CA LEU A 197 -0.50 -2.18 5.65
C LEU A 197 -0.61 -0.91 6.50
N SER A 198 -0.07 -0.92 7.72
CA SER A 198 -0.25 0.21 8.65
C SER A 198 1.07 0.72 9.21
N GLY A 199 1.34 2.01 9.06
CA GLY A 199 2.42 2.71 9.77
C GLY A 199 1.82 3.69 10.78
N VAL A 200 2.48 3.91 11.92
CA VAL A 200 2.21 5.11 12.72
C VAL A 200 2.75 6.35 12.00
N GLY A 201 3.87 6.22 11.29
CA GLY A 201 4.38 7.25 10.40
C GLY A 201 3.80 7.14 8.98
N ALA A 202 4.49 7.74 8.01
CA ALA A 202 4.11 7.62 6.62
C ALA A 202 4.22 6.17 6.12
N VAL A 203 3.35 5.81 5.18
CA VAL A 203 3.38 4.54 4.45
C VAL A 203 3.74 4.80 3.00
N SER A 204 4.77 4.14 2.52
CA SER A 204 5.23 4.17 1.13
C SER A 204 5.17 2.77 0.55
N LEU A 205 4.41 2.62 -0.53
CA LEU A 205 4.30 1.40 -1.32
C LEU A 205 4.71 1.72 -2.75
N GLU A 206 5.77 1.07 -3.22
CA GLU A 206 6.14 1.07 -4.64
C GLU A 206 5.96 -0.34 -5.20
N ALA A 207 5.07 -0.52 -6.18
CA ALA A 207 4.85 -1.82 -6.81
C ALA A 207 5.27 -1.79 -8.28
N GLY A 208 6.15 -2.72 -8.65
CA GLY A 208 6.52 -2.99 -10.03
C GLY A 208 5.35 -3.50 -10.88
N ALA A 209 4.34 -4.10 -10.25
CA ALA A 209 3.18 -4.69 -10.94
C ALA A 209 1.87 -4.25 -10.29
N ALA A 210 0.77 -4.95 -10.60
CA ALA A 210 -0.56 -4.62 -10.12
C ALA A 210 -0.72 -4.88 -8.60
N VAL A 211 -1.53 -4.04 -7.95
CA VAL A 211 -1.85 -4.14 -6.52
C VAL A 211 -3.35 -4.30 -6.35
N THR A 212 -3.77 -5.27 -5.53
CA THR A 212 -5.17 -5.42 -5.09
C THR A 212 -5.30 -5.18 -3.59
N LEU A 213 -5.94 -4.08 -3.18
CA LEU A 213 -6.22 -3.79 -1.79
C LEU A 213 -7.55 -4.41 -1.34
N THR A 214 -7.47 -5.34 -0.39
CA THR A 214 -8.62 -6.08 0.17
C THR A 214 -9.05 -5.60 1.55
N GLY A 215 -8.14 -4.96 2.30
CA GLY A 215 -8.44 -4.32 3.58
C GLY A 215 -7.99 -2.86 3.58
N SER A 216 -7.02 -2.48 4.41
CA SER A 216 -6.66 -1.08 4.62
C SER A 216 -5.18 -0.77 4.47
N ILE A 217 -4.87 0.43 3.97
CA ILE A 217 -3.58 1.07 4.13
C ILE A 217 -3.77 2.33 4.98
N SER A 218 -3.02 2.45 6.08
CA SER A 218 -3.18 3.58 7.01
C SER A 218 -1.86 4.11 7.57
N GLY A 219 -1.75 5.44 7.73
CA GLY A 219 -0.62 6.07 8.42
C GLY A 219 -0.61 7.59 8.33
N GLU A 220 0.40 8.25 8.91
CA GLU A 220 0.59 9.71 8.86
C GLU A 220 1.15 10.18 7.49
N GLY A 221 0.46 9.80 6.42
CA GLY A 221 0.77 10.13 5.04
C GLY A 221 0.91 8.86 4.20
N LEU A 222 0.39 8.91 2.98
CA LEU A 222 0.37 7.76 2.08
C LEU A 222 1.05 8.12 0.75
N ALA A 223 2.01 7.31 0.33
CA ALA A 223 2.61 7.36 -0.99
C ALA A 223 2.44 5.98 -1.66
N ILE A 224 1.67 5.91 -2.74
CA ILE A 224 1.41 4.66 -3.46
C ILE A 224 1.78 4.86 -4.92
N THR A 225 2.71 4.05 -5.41
CA THR A 225 3.16 4.09 -6.80
C THR A 225 3.07 2.70 -7.43
N THR A 226 2.52 2.60 -8.64
CA THR A 226 2.63 1.38 -9.47
C THR A 226 3.31 1.71 -10.80
N THR A 227 4.36 0.97 -11.17
CA THR A 227 5.17 1.29 -12.37
C THR A 227 4.92 0.36 -13.57
N GLY A 228 4.23 -0.76 -13.35
CA GLY A 228 3.75 -1.66 -14.40
C GLY A 228 4.78 -2.65 -14.95
N ALA A 229 6.10 -2.42 -14.83
CA ALA A 229 7.21 -3.33 -15.15
C ALA A 229 6.98 -4.32 -16.33
N GLY A 230 6.40 -3.84 -17.46
CA GLY A 230 6.10 -4.65 -18.65
C GLY A 230 4.62 -4.99 -18.89
N SER A 231 3.72 -4.54 -18.02
CA SER A 231 2.26 -4.63 -18.09
C SER A 231 1.61 -3.36 -17.48
N ALA A 232 0.28 -3.28 -17.40
CA ALA A 232 -0.38 -2.18 -16.71
C ALA A 232 -0.21 -2.35 -15.19
N GLY A 233 0.35 -1.33 -14.51
CA GLY A 233 0.46 -1.31 -13.06
C GLY A 233 -0.88 -0.92 -12.44
N ASP A 234 -1.89 -1.78 -12.51
CA ASP A 234 -3.22 -1.44 -12.00
C ASP A 234 -3.24 -1.37 -10.47
N PHE A 235 -4.06 -0.48 -9.92
CA PHE A 235 -4.35 -0.40 -8.48
C PHE A 235 -5.84 -0.61 -8.25
N THR A 236 -6.21 -1.76 -7.68
CA THR A 236 -7.62 -2.13 -7.50
C THR A 236 -7.97 -2.23 -6.02
N MET A 237 -8.91 -1.42 -5.56
CA MET A 237 -9.53 -1.59 -4.25
C MET A 237 -10.75 -2.50 -4.36
N THR A 238 -10.93 -3.40 -3.40
CA THR A 238 -12.20 -4.16 -3.27
C THR A 238 -13.25 -3.36 -2.52
N SER A 239 -14.50 -3.84 -2.50
CA SER A 239 -15.55 -3.18 -1.73
C SER A 239 -15.24 -3.26 -0.23
N GLY A 240 -15.15 -2.10 0.42
CA GLY A 240 -14.78 -2.00 1.84
C GLY A 240 -13.28 -1.76 2.09
N ALA A 241 -12.46 -1.74 1.04
CA ALA A 241 -11.06 -1.36 1.17
C ALA A 241 -10.92 0.15 1.47
N LEU A 242 -9.90 0.51 2.26
CA LEU A 242 -9.70 1.86 2.78
C LEU A 242 -8.25 2.33 2.64
N LEU A 243 -8.08 3.55 2.13
CA LEU A 243 -6.86 4.33 2.27
C LEU A 243 -7.12 5.45 3.29
N ASP A 244 -6.44 5.41 4.44
CA ASP A 244 -6.63 6.38 5.52
C ASP A 244 -5.32 7.07 5.90
N ALA A 245 -5.18 8.34 5.53
CA ALA A 245 -4.02 9.14 5.89
C ALA A 245 -4.24 10.07 7.09
N GLY A 246 -5.40 9.96 7.76
CA GLY A 246 -5.78 10.84 8.87
C GLY A 246 -5.70 12.32 8.47
N ASN A 247 -4.78 13.06 9.07
CA ASN A 247 -4.53 14.48 8.83
C ASN A 247 -3.29 14.77 7.96
N SER A 248 -2.81 13.77 7.23
CA SER A 248 -1.61 13.84 6.40
C SER A 248 -1.91 13.64 4.92
N GLN A 249 -0.98 14.06 4.08
CA GLN A 249 -1.16 14.06 2.63
C GLN A 249 -1.22 12.65 2.04
N VAL A 250 -1.95 12.54 0.92
CA VAL A 250 -1.98 11.34 0.09
C VAL A 250 -1.41 11.65 -1.28
N ALA A 251 -0.49 10.81 -1.77
CA ALA A 251 0.03 10.83 -3.13
C ALA A 251 -0.10 9.44 -3.75
N ILE A 252 -0.88 9.34 -4.83
CA ILE A 252 -1.10 8.11 -5.58
C ILE A 252 -0.68 8.35 -7.03
N ALA A 253 0.20 7.50 -7.56
CA ALA A 253 0.69 7.55 -8.93
C ALA A 253 0.61 6.15 -9.57
N ILE A 254 -0.35 5.93 -10.47
CA ILE A 254 -0.66 4.61 -11.03
C ILE A 254 -0.39 4.60 -12.54
N SER A 255 0.46 3.67 -13.00
CA SER A 255 0.79 3.51 -14.44
C SER A 255 -0.28 2.79 -15.26
N GLY A 256 -1.20 2.08 -14.60
CA GLY A 256 -2.35 1.44 -15.21
C GLY A 256 -3.66 2.15 -14.85
N ASN A 257 -4.71 1.37 -14.61
CA ASN A 257 -6.00 1.84 -14.12
C ASN A 257 -6.05 1.86 -12.58
N ALA A 258 -6.85 2.76 -12.03
CA ALA A 258 -7.18 2.78 -10.61
C ALA A 258 -8.67 2.50 -10.39
N THR A 259 -8.99 1.58 -9.47
CA THR A 259 -10.34 1.42 -8.93
C THR A 259 -10.31 1.81 -7.47
N ILE A 260 -11.02 2.86 -7.10
CA ILE A 260 -11.04 3.41 -5.74
C ILE A 260 -12.34 3.03 -5.03
N ALA A 261 -12.21 2.51 -3.80
CA ALA A 261 -13.32 2.31 -2.88
C ALA A 261 -13.41 3.50 -1.93
N GLN A 262 -12.57 3.58 -0.90
CA GLN A 262 -12.58 4.69 0.04
C GLN A 262 -11.18 5.28 0.22
N LEU A 263 -11.05 6.58 -0.03
CA LEU A 263 -9.87 7.37 0.30
C LEU A 263 -10.27 8.46 1.29
N SER A 264 -9.60 8.52 2.43
CA SER A 264 -9.90 9.44 3.53
C SER A 264 -8.64 10.15 3.98
N THR A 265 -8.66 11.48 3.87
CA THR A 265 -7.68 12.37 4.49
C THR A 265 -8.34 13.71 4.80
N THR A 266 -7.91 14.39 5.86
CA THR A 266 -8.27 15.79 6.13
C THR A 266 -7.23 16.77 5.60
N ALA A 267 -6.20 16.28 4.92
CA ALA A 267 -5.20 17.06 4.21
C ALA A 267 -5.36 16.86 2.69
N ASP A 268 -4.35 17.30 1.93
CA ASP A 268 -4.41 17.28 0.48
C ASP A 268 -4.22 15.86 -0.07
N ALA A 269 -4.98 15.54 -1.12
CA ALA A 269 -4.87 14.28 -1.86
C ALA A 269 -4.51 14.56 -3.31
N THR A 270 -3.47 13.88 -3.80
CA THR A 270 -3.07 13.86 -5.22
C THR A 270 -3.23 12.45 -5.76
N VAL A 271 -4.04 12.29 -6.80
CA VAL A 271 -4.28 11.02 -7.48
C VAL A 271 -3.99 11.22 -8.97
N HIS A 272 -2.91 10.62 -9.43
CA HIS A 272 -2.48 10.64 -10.82
C HIS A 272 -2.50 9.22 -11.37
N VAL A 273 -3.22 9.01 -12.46
CA VAL A 273 -3.43 7.69 -13.06
C VAL A 273 -3.27 7.80 -14.56
N GLU A 274 -2.41 6.99 -15.18
CA GLU A 274 -2.20 7.03 -16.63
C GLU A 274 -3.36 6.40 -17.41
N GLY A 275 -4.09 5.47 -16.80
CA GLY A 275 -5.32 4.86 -17.33
C GLY A 275 -6.59 5.52 -16.79
N ASP A 276 -7.62 4.69 -16.58
CA ASP A 276 -8.91 5.12 -16.04
C ASP A 276 -8.88 5.19 -14.50
N ILE A 277 -9.60 6.14 -13.93
CA ILE A 277 -9.99 6.15 -12.51
C ILE A 277 -11.46 5.73 -12.44
N SER A 278 -11.79 4.69 -11.68
CA SER A 278 -13.17 4.22 -11.54
C SER A 278 -13.55 3.95 -10.09
N ALA A 279 -14.85 3.97 -9.79
CA ALA A 279 -15.41 3.62 -8.50
C ALA A 279 -15.74 2.12 -8.41
N VAL A 280 -15.49 1.48 -7.26
CA VAL A 280 -15.87 0.07 -7.02
C VAL A 280 -17.41 -0.10 -7.05
N GLY A 281 -18.15 0.91 -6.63
CA GLY A 281 -19.61 0.96 -6.61
C GLY A 281 -20.15 2.27 -6.02
N GLY A 282 -21.45 2.34 -5.76
CA GLY A 282 -22.12 3.58 -5.29
C GLY A 282 -21.72 4.08 -3.89
N ASN A 283 -20.92 3.32 -3.14
CA ASN A 283 -20.39 3.72 -1.84
C ASN A 283 -18.91 4.18 -1.91
N SER A 284 -18.38 4.39 -3.13
CA SER A 284 -16.99 4.81 -3.27
C SER A 284 -16.86 6.29 -2.96
N LEU A 285 -15.93 6.67 -2.08
CA LEU A 285 -15.78 8.05 -1.59
C LEU A 285 -14.31 8.45 -1.57
N ILE A 286 -14.01 9.61 -2.13
CA ILE A 286 -12.74 10.31 -1.98
C ILE A 286 -12.97 11.54 -1.11
N SER A 287 -12.38 11.59 0.08
CA SER A 287 -12.46 12.71 1.03
C SER A 287 -11.08 13.33 1.24
N ALA A 288 -10.97 14.64 1.03
CA ALA A 288 -9.73 15.43 1.14
C ALA A 288 -10.02 16.91 1.43
N SER A 289 -9.04 17.66 1.97
CA SER A 289 -9.17 19.13 2.08
C SER A 289 -9.06 19.82 0.73
N VAL A 290 -8.07 19.39 -0.06
CA VAL A 290 -7.85 19.80 -1.44
C VAL A 290 -7.58 18.54 -2.26
N LEU A 291 -8.23 18.43 -3.41
CA LEU A 291 -8.11 17.29 -4.29
C LEU A 291 -7.48 17.69 -5.63
N TYR A 292 -6.47 16.92 -6.02
CA TYR A 292 -5.85 16.95 -7.34
C TYR A 292 -6.05 15.57 -7.98
N MET A 293 -6.82 15.50 -9.07
CA MET A 293 -7.09 14.26 -9.78
C MET A 293 -6.81 14.41 -11.28
N THR A 294 -6.01 13.48 -11.79
CA THR A 294 -5.69 13.37 -13.22
C THR A 294 -5.81 11.91 -13.66
N ALA A 295 -6.57 11.67 -14.72
CA ALA A 295 -6.65 10.39 -15.41
C ALA A 295 -6.17 10.56 -16.87
N GLY A 296 -5.30 9.68 -17.36
CA GLY A 296 -4.97 9.64 -18.79
C GLY A 296 -6.11 9.08 -19.64
N GLY A 297 -6.98 8.25 -19.04
CA GLY A 297 -8.23 7.76 -19.60
C GLY A 297 -9.44 8.56 -19.09
N SER A 298 -10.46 7.87 -18.60
CA SER A 298 -11.68 8.46 -18.02
C SER A 298 -11.57 8.60 -16.51
N LEU A 299 -12.26 9.60 -15.95
CA LEU A 299 -12.51 9.73 -14.53
C LEU A 299 -13.97 9.38 -14.26
N GLY A 300 -14.23 8.26 -13.60
CA GLY A 300 -15.55 7.70 -13.42
C GLY A 300 -16.06 6.96 -14.66
N SER A 301 -17.34 6.59 -14.61
CA SER A 301 -18.07 6.02 -15.75
C SER A 301 -19.56 6.25 -15.56
N SER A 302 -20.32 6.30 -16.66
CA SER A 302 -21.79 6.49 -16.66
C SER A 302 -22.59 5.48 -15.81
N ALA A 303 -21.99 4.34 -15.43
CA ALA A 303 -22.59 3.36 -14.54
C ALA A 303 -22.17 3.51 -13.07
N LYS A 304 -21.06 4.20 -12.79
CA LYS A 304 -20.42 4.37 -11.48
C LYS A 304 -19.59 5.66 -11.44
N ALA A 305 -20.25 6.78 -11.18
CA ALA A 305 -19.58 8.04 -10.87
C ALA A 305 -18.69 7.88 -9.62
N VAL A 306 -17.58 8.62 -9.57
CA VAL A 306 -16.74 8.71 -8.36
C VAL A 306 -17.36 9.75 -7.43
N ALA A 307 -17.72 9.36 -6.20
CA ALA A 307 -18.19 10.32 -5.21
C ALA A 307 -16.99 11.01 -4.54
N ILE A 308 -17.05 12.33 -4.45
CA ILE A 308 -15.97 13.18 -3.97
C ILE A 308 -16.53 14.14 -2.90
N GLU A 309 -15.90 14.14 -1.73
CA GLU A 309 -16.13 15.10 -0.65
C GLU A 309 -14.84 15.93 -0.47
N ALA A 310 -14.73 17.01 -1.24
CA ALA A 310 -13.62 17.94 -1.15
C ALA A 310 -14.15 19.38 -1.22
N PRO A 311 -13.81 20.25 -0.24
CA PRO A 311 -14.16 21.66 -0.31
C PRO A 311 -13.55 22.36 -1.52
N VAL A 312 -12.37 21.92 -1.95
CA VAL A 312 -11.65 22.45 -3.11
C VAL A 312 -11.14 21.30 -3.99
N ILE A 313 -11.44 21.35 -5.28
CA ILE A 313 -10.84 20.53 -6.31
C ILE A 313 -9.98 21.46 -7.17
N SER A 314 -8.67 21.34 -7.07
CA SER A 314 -7.70 22.28 -7.67
C SER A 314 -7.19 21.85 -9.04
N ALA A 315 -7.21 20.56 -9.34
CA ALA A 315 -6.94 20.03 -10.66
C ALA A 315 -7.84 18.82 -10.90
N PHE A 316 -8.55 18.83 -12.03
CA PHE A 316 -9.53 17.80 -12.35
C PHE A 316 -9.51 17.53 -13.85
N SER A 317 -8.75 16.53 -14.29
CA SER A 317 -8.60 16.26 -15.72
C SER A 317 -8.68 14.79 -16.09
N ALA A 318 -9.19 14.54 -17.30
CA ALA A 318 -9.29 13.24 -17.92
C ALA A 318 -8.93 13.33 -19.41
N GLY A 319 -8.20 12.34 -19.94
CA GLY A 319 -7.96 12.25 -21.38
C GLY A 319 -9.22 11.91 -22.20
N SER A 320 -10.25 11.33 -21.57
CA SER A 320 -11.56 11.06 -22.16
C SER A 320 -12.66 11.76 -21.35
N ASP A 321 -13.55 11.01 -20.70
CA ASP A 321 -14.73 11.56 -20.03
C ASP A 321 -14.47 11.81 -18.54
N ILE A 322 -15.19 12.79 -17.99
CA ILE A 322 -15.30 13.03 -16.55
C ILE A 322 -16.74 12.73 -16.13
N ASP A 323 -16.94 11.80 -15.21
CA ASP A 323 -18.20 11.50 -14.53
C ASP A 323 -17.99 11.46 -13.01
N ALA A 324 -18.47 12.50 -12.32
CA ALA A 324 -18.24 12.69 -10.90
C ALA A 324 -19.49 13.16 -10.15
N THR A 325 -19.58 12.73 -8.89
CA THR A 325 -20.60 13.19 -7.94
C THR A 325 -19.91 13.91 -6.79
N PHE A 326 -20.16 15.20 -6.62
CA PHE A 326 -19.66 15.96 -5.48
C PHE A 326 -20.66 15.92 -4.34
N THR A 327 -20.17 15.67 -3.14
CA THR A 327 -20.97 15.66 -1.91
C THR A 327 -20.53 16.79 -1.01
N GLY A 328 -21.48 17.58 -0.51
CA GLY A 328 -21.19 18.81 0.21
C GLY A 328 -20.82 19.98 -0.70
N ALA A 329 -20.53 21.13 -0.08
CA ALA A 329 -20.20 22.34 -0.83
C ALA A 329 -18.78 22.27 -1.40
N THR A 330 -18.65 22.42 -2.72
CA THR A 330 -17.38 22.22 -3.44
C THR A 330 -17.04 23.41 -4.32
N THR A 331 -15.76 23.79 -4.34
CA THR A 331 -15.18 24.72 -5.32
C THR A 331 -14.32 23.95 -6.31
N LEU A 332 -14.71 23.94 -7.58
CA LEU A 332 -13.95 23.39 -8.69
C LEU A 332 -13.13 24.50 -9.38
N GLN A 333 -11.81 24.43 -9.29
CA GLN A 333 -10.89 25.42 -9.87
C GLN A 333 -10.50 25.07 -11.31
N GLY A 334 -11.50 24.70 -12.11
CA GLY A 334 -11.34 24.29 -13.51
C GLY A 334 -11.30 22.78 -13.68
N GLY A 335 -11.40 22.36 -14.94
CA GLY A 335 -11.39 20.96 -15.32
C GLY A 335 -11.23 20.79 -16.83
N ASP A 336 -10.60 19.71 -17.24
CA ASP A 336 -10.26 19.44 -18.64
C ASP A 336 -10.55 17.99 -19.01
N ALA A 337 -11.41 17.79 -20.01
CA ALA A 337 -11.79 16.48 -20.51
C ALA A 337 -11.59 16.41 -22.02
N GLY A 338 -10.90 15.37 -22.50
CA GLY A 338 -10.83 15.12 -23.95
C GLY A 338 -12.19 14.79 -24.57
N GLY A 339 -13.13 14.26 -23.77
CA GLY A 339 -14.50 13.90 -24.11
C GLY A 339 -15.52 14.80 -23.42
N SER A 340 -16.51 14.21 -22.77
CA SER A 340 -17.61 14.87 -22.04
C SER A 340 -17.30 15.12 -20.55
N ILE A 341 -18.01 16.07 -19.95
CA ILE A 341 -18.00 16.34 -18.51
C ILE A 341 -19.42 16.21 -17.98
N ASP A 342 -19.64 15.21 -17.14
CA ASP A 342 -20.88 14.94 -16.41
C ASP A 342 -20.59 15.12 -14.91
N ILE A 343 -21.08 16.22 -14.33
CA ILE A 343 -20.89 16.53 -12.91
C ILE A 343 -22.26 16.63 -12.24
N SER A 344 -22.44 15.86 -11.17
CA SER A 344 -23.55 16.04 -10.24
C SER A 344 -23.04 16.50 -8.87
N ALA A 345 -23.81 17.32 -8.18
CA ALA A 345 -23.52 17.73 -6.81
C ALA A 345 -24.79 17.78 -5.97
N ASP A 346 -24.75 17.29 -4.73
CA ASP A 346 -25.91 17.30 -3.83
C ASP A 346 -26.11 18.63 -3.10
N ALA A 347 -25.11 19.51 -3.13
CA ALA A 347 -25.10 20.82 -2.49
C ALA A 347 -24.62 21.92 -3.46
N ALA A 348 -23.99 22.97 -2.92
CA ALA A 348 -23.53 24.10 -3.70
C ALA A 348 -22.22 23.78 -4.44
N LEU A 349 -22.20 24.03 -5.75
CA LEU A 349 -21.02 23.91 -6.60
C LEU A 349 -20.59 25.30 -7.10
N ALA A 350 -19.37 25.72 -6.73
CA ALA A 350 -18.73 26.90 -7.28
C ALA A 350 -17.68 26.48 -8.32
N ILE A 351 -17.68 27.11 -9.50
CA ILE A 351 -16.71 26.85 -10.56
C ILE A 351 -16.00 28.16 -10.86
N THR A 352 -14.70 28.21 -10.56
CA THR A 352 -13.92 29.47 -10.54
C THR A 352 -12.92 29.61 -11.67
N ASP A 353 -12.73 28.56 -12.47
CA ASP A 353 -11.92 28.59 -13.68
C ASP A 353 -12.62 27.82 -14.81
N MET A 354 -12.02 27.79 -15.99
CA MET A 354 -12.59 27.22 -17.21
C MET A 354 -12.79 25.71 -17.11
N LEU A 355 -13.96 25.24 -17.55
CA LEU A 355 -14.19 23.85 -17.91
C LEU A 355 -13.99 23.68 -19.42
N GLN A 356 -13.00 22.87 -19.78
CA GLN A 356 -12.65 22.57 -21.16
C GLN A 356 -13.08 21.14 -21.49
N SER A 357 -13.83 20.98 -22.57
CA SER A 357 -14.32 19.70 -23.04
C SER A 357 -14.59 19.75 -24.54
N THR A 358 -14.30 18.67 -25.26
CA THR A 358 -14.69 18.55 -26.68
C THR A 358 -16.10 17.98 -26.87
N GLY A 359 -16.65 17.38 -25.81
CA GLY A 359 -17.99 16.82 -25.73
C GLY A 359 -19.01 17.75 -25.05
N ALA A 360 -20.08 17.13 -24.55
CA ALA A 360 -21.10 17.82 -23.77
C ALA A 360 -20.60 18.11 -22.34
N GLN A 361 -21.05 19.23 -21.78
CA GLN A 361 -20.84 19.57 -20.37
C GLN A 361 -22.21 19.58 -19.67
N ASN A 362 -22.53 18.53 -18.92
CA ASN A 362 -23.75 18.41 -18.14
C ASN A 362 -23.45 18.62 -16.66
N ILE A 363 -23.99 19.70 -16.09
CA ILE A 363 -23.77 20.04 -14.68
C ILE A 363 -25.10 20.14 -13.96
N SER A 364 -25.25 19.39 -12.87
CA SER A 364 -26.43 19.36 -12.01
C SER A 364 -26.02 19.55 -10.55
N ALA A 365 -26.48 20.62 -9.90
CA ALA A 365 -26.23 20.85 -8.47
C ALA A 365 -27.43 21.50 -7.78
N ALA A 366 -27.49 21.47 -6.45
CA ALA A 366 -28.54 22.20 -5.72
C ALA A 366 -28.49 23.71 -6.01
N SER A 367 -27.28 24.26 -6.11
CA SER A 367 -27.01 25.61 -6.61
C SER A 367 -25.67 25.64 -7.33
N VAL A 368 -25.60 26.32 -8.49
CA VAL A 368 -24.34 26.46 -9.23
C VAL A 368 -23.94 27.93 -9.34
N ALA A 369 -22.69 28.24 -8.96
CA ALA A 369 -22.09 29.55 -9.13
C ALA A 369 -20.91 29.46 -10.10
N PHE A 370 -21.01 30.15 -11.25
CA PHE A 370 -19.93 30.26 -12.21
C PHE A 370 -19.25 31.64 -12.08
N VAL A 371 -17.95 31.62 -11.80
CA VAL A 371 -17.08 32.78 -11.88
C VAL A 371 -16.12 32.51 -13.04
N VAL A 372 -16.58 32.69 -14.28
CA VAL A 372 -15.85 32.17 -15.46
C VAL A 372 -15.34 33.29 -16.38
N GLY A 373 -14.07 33.15 -16.81
CA GLY A 373 -13.58 33.66 -18.09
C GLY A 373 -13.79 32.60 -19.19
N ALA A 374 -14.61 32.93 -20.20
CA ALA A 374 -14.94 32.18 -21.44
C ALA A 374 -14.89 30.62 -21.45
N THR A 375 -16.02 29.94 -21.68
CA THR A 375 -16.05 28.50 -22.04
C THR A 375 -15.85 28.31 -23.57
N THR A 376 -15.28 27.18 -24.00
CA THR A 376 -15.08 26.82 -25.42
C THR A 376 -16.06 25.76 -25.95
N GLY A 377 -17.16 25.47 -25.23
CA GLY A 377 -18.18 24.48 -25.60
C GLY A 377 -19.60 24.88 -25.19
N SER A 378 -20.58 24.01 -25.50
CA SER A 378 -21.99 24.17 -25.07
C SER A 378 -22.13 23.76 -23.61
N LEU A 379 -22.47 24.71 -22.73
CA LEU A 379 -22.77 24.43 -21.33
C LEU A 379 -24.26 24.12 -21.16
N GLN A 380 -24.57 22.92 -20.69
CA GLN A 380 -25.93 22.52 -20.34
C GLN A 380 -26.07 22.40 -18.81
N LEU A 381 -27.01 23.18 -18.25
CA LEU A 381 -27.31 23.18 -16.81
C LEU A 381 -28.67 22.53 -16.57
N ASN A 382 -28.67 21.36 -15.93
CA ASN A 382 -29.88 20.56 -15.69
C ASN A 382 -30.23 20.57 -14.19
N GLY A 383 -31.49 20.90 -13.85
CA GLY A 383 -32.05 20.66 -12.51
C GLY A 383 -31.56 21.56 -11.36
N ALA A 384 -30.76 22.60 -11.62
CA ALA A 384 -30.31 23.54 -10.58
C ALA A 384 -31.40 24.53 -10.16
N ALA A 385 -31.67 24.66 -8.86
CA ALA A 385 -32.72 25.56 -8.34
C ALA A 385 -32.35 27.04 -8.51
N ASP A 386 -31.06 27.35 -8.30
CA ASP A 386 -30.48 28.69 -8.41
C ASP A 386 -29.19 28.64 -9.23
N VAL A 387 -29.14 29.41 -10.32
CA VAL A 387 -27.96 29.51 -11.20
C VAL A 387 -27.50 30.96 -11.26
N SER A 388 -26.24 31.20 -10.85
CA SER A 388 -25.57 32.50 -11.03
C SER A 388 -24.42 32.35 -12.01
N VAL A 389 -24.56 32.91 -13.22
CA VAL A 389 -23.53 32.84 -14.27
C VAL A 389 -22.90 34.22 -14.50
N THR A 390 -21.67 34.40 -14.04
CA THR A 390 -20.85 35.55 -14.50
C THR A 390 -19.96 35.07 -15.64
N ALA A 391 -20.50 35.05 -16.87
CA ALA A 391 -19.76 34.69 -18.08
C ALA A 391 -19.37 35.92 -18.89
N THR A 392 -18.20 35.89 -19.51
CA THR A 392 -17.70 36.92 -20.45
C THR A 392 -17.93 36.57 -21.92
N ALA A 393 -18.15 35.29 -22.27
CA ALA A 393 -18.50 34.76 -23.59
C ALA A 393 -18.94 33.27 -23.51
N GLY A 394 -19.78 32.79 -24.45
CA GLY A 394 -20.25 31.39 -24.58
C GLY A 394 -21.79 31.26 -24.66
N ASP A 395 -22.31 30.24 -25.34
CA ASP A 395 -23.74 29.91 -25.33
C ASP A 395 -24.05 29.06 -24.09
N VAL A 396 -24.99 29.52 -23.25
CA VAL A 396 -25.47 28.81 -22.06
C VAL A 396 -26.91 28.41 -22.28
N THR A 397 -27.18 27.10 -22.29
CA THR A 397 -28.54 26.57 -22.36
C THR A 397 -28.97 26.09 -20.97
N MET A 398 -30.16 26.50 -20.53
CA MET A 398 -30.72 26.14 -19.23
C MET A 398 -32.02 25.35 -19.44
N ASP A 399 -32.22 24.27 -18.68
CA ASP A 399 -33.47 23.50 -18.68
C ASP A 399 -34.62 24.22 -17.94
N ASP A 400 -35.86 23.80 -18.22
CA ASP A 400 -37.10 24.33 -17.62
C ASP A 400 -37.07 24.18 -16.08
N GLY A 401 -36.78 25.28 -15.38
CA GLY A 401 -36.79 25.37 -13.91
C GLY A 401 -35.59 26.10 -13.29
N ALA A 402 -34.51 26.32 -14.05
CA ALA A 402 -33.37 27.08 -13.56
C ALA A 402 -33.67 28.59 -13.49
N THR A 403 -33.47 29.22 -12.32
CA THR A 403 -33.59 30.67 -12.17
C THR A 403 -32.24 31.33 -12.39
N LEU A 404 -32.13 32.11 -13.46
CA LEU A 404 -30.94 32.92 -13.73
C LEU A 404 -30.92 34.18 -12.85
N ILE A 405 -29.94 34.29 -11.95
CA ILE A 405 -29.86 35.38 -10.97
C ILE A 405 -29.21 36.65 -11.56
N SER A 406 -28.16 36.52 -12.38
CA SER A 406 -27.50 37.65 -13.07
C SER A 406 -26.53 37.18 -14.15
N THR A 407 -26.33 37.95 -15.24
CA THR A 407 -25.29 37.69 -16.25
C THR A 407 -24.65 38.97 -16.79
N SER A 408 -23.46 38.82 -17.38
CA SER A 408 -22.74 39.85 -18.14
C SER A 408 -22.31 39.32 -19.51
N GLY A 409 -23.23 38.77 -20.31
CA GLY A 409 -22.95 38.19 -21.64
C GLY A 409 -24.23 37.90 -22.46
N ASN A 410 -24.08 37.49 -23.73
CA ASN A 410 -25.21 37.02 -24.56
C ASN A 410 -25.67 35.64 -24.09
N ILE A 411 -26.98 35.42 -23.98
CA ILE A 411 -27.57 34.12 -23.62
C ILE A 411 -28.50 33.70 -24.77
N GLY A 412 -28.30 32.50 -25.30
CA GLY A 412 -29.31 31.80 -26.08
C GLY A 412 -30.19 30.98 -25.15
N VAL A 413 -31.35 31.51 -24.75
CA VAL A 413 -32.36 30.70 -24.04
C VAL A 413 -33.20 29.98 -25.09
N ASP A 414 -33.04 28.67 -25.25
CA ASP A 414 -33.97 27.84 -26.03
C ASP A 414 -35.17 27.46 -25.16
N ALA A 415 -36.14 28.37 -25.08
CA ALA A 415 -37.43 28.09 -24.44
C ALA A 415 -38.37 27.40 -25.44
N SER A 416 -38.12 26.13 -25.75
CA SER A 416 -38.99 25.34 -26.64
C SER A 416 -40.04 24.47 -25.92
N GLY A 417 -40.18 24.58 -24.60
CA GLY A 417 -41.26 23.95 -23.80
C GLY A 417 -42.22 24.98 -23.20
N SER A 418 -43.41 25.14 -23.78
CA SER A 418 -44.51 25.97 -23.25
C SER A 418 -45.48 25.16 -22.38
#